data_AF-A0A3G9GN24-F1
#
_entry.id   AF-A0A3G9GN24-F1
#
_cell.length_a   1.000
_cell.length_b   1.000
_cell.length_c   1.000
_cell.angle_alpha   90.00
_cell.angle_beta   90.00
_cell.angle_gamma   90.00
#
_symmetry.space_group_name_H-M   'P 1'
#
loop_
_entity.id
_entity.type
_entity.pdbx_description
1 polymer ?
#
loop_
_entity_poly.entity_id
_entity_poly.type
_entity_poly.pdbx_seq_one_letter_code
_entity_poly.pdbx_strand_id
1 'polypeptide(L)'
;MIQILIWWLENSPRWLSCLAEHGRCQQEVLRSSAFHASHVLCSPAALPDKLGRLTRRAGADVITLLYGSAQTQLTLCRELPLPPHDPCRLYLTGQQLQQRSGQHLLHGLVEMGRTLLR
;
A
#
# COMPACT_ATOMS: atom_id res chain seq x y z
N MET A 1 -11.30 21.03 21.24
CA MET A 1 -10.32 21.48 20.23
C MET A 1 -8.88 21.08 20.58
N ILE A 2 -8.37 21.39 21.77
CA ILE A 2 -6.98 21.08 22.17
C ILE A 2 -6.65 19.57 22.05
N GLN A 3 -7.55 18.68 22.46
CA GLN A 3 -7.36 17.22 22.31
C GLN A 3 -7.27 16.74 20.84
N ILE A 4 -7.98 17.39 19.92
CA ILE A 4 -7.93 17.05 18.48
C ILE A 4 -6.60 17.52 17.88
N LEU A 5 -6.09 18.67 18.31
CA LEU A 5 -4.81 19.20 17.86
C LEU A 5 -3.65 18.34 18.37
N ILE A 6 -3.67 17.96 19.65
CA ILE A 6 -2.70 17.01 20.24
C ILE A 6 -2.77 15.67 19.51
N TRP A 7 -3.98 15.16 19.24
CA TRP A 7 -4.16 13.95 18.44
C TRP A 7 -3.53 14.04 17.05
N TRP A 8 -3.73 15.16 16.34
CA TRP A 8 -3.17 15.39 15.02
C TRP A 8 -1.65 15.48 15.07
N LEU A 9 -1.09 16.16 16.07
CA LEU A 9 0.36 16.31 16.25
C LEU A 9 1.05 14.99 16.61
N GLU A 10 0.42 14.11 17.40
CA GLU A 10 0.97 12.79 17.73
C GLU A 10 0.81 11.76 16.61
N ASN A 11 -0.26 11.87 15.80
CA ASN A 11 -0.50 10.96 14.68
C ASN A 11 0.17 11.41 13.38
N SER A 12 0.36 12.71 13.16
CA SER A 12 0.96 13.22 11.92
C SER A 12 2.35 12.66 11.59
N PRO A 13 3.28 12.41 12.55
CA PRO A 13 4.55 11.78 12.24
C PRO A 13 4.35 10.35 11.72
N ARG A 14 3.35 9.63 12.24
CA ARG A 14 3.00 8.27 11.79
C ARG A 14 2.48 8.25 10.36
N TRP A 15 1.59 9.19 10.05
CA TRP A 15 1.05 9.37 8.71
C TRP A 15 2.15 9.77 7.73
N LEU A 16 3.03 10.69 8.11
CA LEU A 16 4.16 11.12 7.29
C LEU A 16 5.16 9.99 7.05
N SER A 17 5.51 9.20 8.07
CA SER A 17 6.36 8.01 7.90
C SER A 17 5.69 6.97 7.00
N CYS A 18 4.38 6.77 7.13
CA CYS A 18 3.62 5.88 6.25
C CYS A 18 3.63 6.37 4.80
N LEU A 19 3.42 7.67 4.57
CA LEU A 19 3.44 8.28 3.25
C LEU A 19 4.85 8.22 2.63
N ALA A 20 5.89 8.46 3.42
CA ALA A 20 7.28 8.36 2.97
C ALA A 20 7.63 6.93 2.54
N GLU A 21 7.28 5.94 3.37
CA GLU A 21 7.51 4.52 3.03
C GLU A 21 6.72 4.10 1.81
N HIS A 22 5.45 4.52 1.73
CA HIS A 22 4.61 4.24 0.58
C HIS A 22 5.17 4.87 -0.69
N GLY A 23 5.68 6.10 -0.60
CA GLY A 23 6.35 6.79 -1.71
C GLY A 23 7.60 6.06 -2.20
N ARG A 24 8.40 5.49 -1.29
CA ARG A 24 9.58 4.67 -1.67
C ARG A 24 9.17 3.44 -2.46
N CYS A 25 8.23 2.64 -1.94
CA CYS A 25 7.74 1.45 -2.64
C CYS A 25 7.10 1.80 -4.00
N GLN A 26 6.33 2.89 -4.07
CA GLN A 26 5.75 3.37 -5.33
C GLN A 26 6.82 3.73 -6.36
N GLN A 27 7.92 4.39 -5.95
CA GLN A 27 9.00 4.75 -6.86
C GLN A 27 9.69 3.52 -7.45
N GLU A 28 9.91 2.46 -6.65
CA GLU A 28 10.52 1.23 -7.13
C GLU A 28 9.64 0.53 -8.18
N VAL A 29 8.33 0.42 -7.91
CA VAL A 29 7.37 -0.15 -8.86
C VAL A 29 7.34 0.69 -10.13
N LEU A 30 7.17 2.01 -10.03
CA LEU A 30 7.10 2.90 -11.19
C LEU A 30 8.36 2.85 -12.06
N ARG A 31 9.55 2.80 -11.45
CA ARG A 31 10.82 2.63 -12.18
C ARG A 31 10.83 1.29 -12.91
N SER A 32 10.47 0.21 -12.24
CA SER A 32 10.41 -1.13 -12.83
C SER A 32 9.42 -1.18 -14.00
N SER A 33 8.22 -0.60 -13.84
CA SER A 33 7.19 -0.51 -14.87
C SER A 33 7.67 0.29 -16.07
N ALA A 34 8.37 1.41 -15.86
CA ALA A 34 8.92 2.22 -16.95
C ALA A 34 9.93 1.44 -17.79
N PHE A 35 10.91 0.79 -17.15
CA PHE A 35 11.89 -0.04 -17.87
C PHE A 35 11.22 -1.20 -18.63
N HIS A 36 10.25 -1.87 -18.00
CA HIS A 36 9.50 -2.95 -18.65
C HIS A 36 8.72 -2.43 -19.86
N ALA A 37 7.99 -1.33 -19.72
CA ALA A 37 7.20 -0.74 -20.79
C ALA A 37 8.08 -0.32 -21.97
N SER A 38 9.20 0.36 -21.72
CA SER A 38 10.16 0.73 -22.76
C SER A 38 10.66 -0.50 -23.51
N HIS A 39 11.05 -1.56 -22.80
CA HIS A 39 11.51 -2.79 -23.43
C HIS A 39 10.42 -3.47 -24.29
N VAL A 40 9.18 -3.54 -23.81
CA VAL A 40 8.05 -4.11 -24.57
C VAL A 40 7.75 -3.27 -25.81
N LEU A 41 7.75 -1.95 -25.71
CA LEU A 41 7.46 -1.05 -26.82
C LEU A 41 8.53 -1.15 -27.92
N CYS A 42 9.81 -1.27 -27.55
CA CYS A 42 10.93 -1.45 -28.48
C CYS A 42 11.04 -2.87 -29.06
N SER A 43 10.29 -3.85 -28.54
CA SER A 43 10.36 -5.23 -29.03
C SER A 43 9.72 -5.38 -30.43
N PRO A 44 10.15 -6.39 -31.22
CA PRO A 44 9.57 -6.67 -32.53
C PRO A 44 8.19 -7.36 -32.48
N ALA A 45 7.60 -7.54 -31.29
CA ALA A 45 6.31 -8.23 -31.14
C ALA A 45 5.14 -7.47 -31.79
N ALA A 46 4.09 -8.21 -32.14
CA ALA A 46 2.85 -7.60 -32.65
C ALA A 46 2.16 -6.75 -31.57
N LEU A 47 1.39 -5.75 -31.99
CA LEU A 47 0.64 -4.86 -31.09
C LEU A 47 -0.22 -5.60 -30.04
N PRO A 48 -1.04 -6.64 -30.39
CA PRO A 48 -1.85 -7.33 -29.39
C PRO A 48 -1.00 -7.99 -28.29
N ASP A 49 0.16 -8.54 -28.65
CA ASP A 49 1.08 -9.16 -27.69
C ASP A 49 1.71 -8.11 -26.76
N LYS A 50 2.04 -6.94 -27.30
CA LYS A 50 2.54 -5.80 -26.51
C LYS A 50 1.50 -5.36 -25.48
N LEU A 51 0.25 -5.14 -25.92
CA LEU A 51 -0.85 -4.77 -25.03
C LEU A 51 -1.06 -5.83 -23.94
N GLY A 52 -1.09 -7.11 -24.30
CA GLY A 52 -1.24 -8.20 -23.33
C GLY A 52 -0.11 -8.27 -22.31
N ARG A 53 1.14 -7.96 -22.69
CA ARG A 53 2.28 -7.88 -21.75
C ARG A 53 2.15 -6.68 -20.82
N LEU A 54 1.81 -5.52 -21.36
CA LEU A 54 1.63 -4.29 -20.58
C LEU A 54 0.47 -4.39 -19.60
N THR A 55 -0.68 -4.91 -20.01
CA THR A 55 -1.86 -5.05 -19.14
C THR A 55 -1.62 -6.05 -18.02
N ARG A 56 -1.02 -7.20 -18.30
CA ARG A 56 -0.62 -8.17 -17.26
C ARG A 56 0.36 -7.56 -16.27
N ARG A 57 1.36 -6.82 -16.76
CA ARG A 57 2.32 -6.14 -15.89
C ARG A 57 1.64 -5.07 -15.03
N ALA A 58 0.78 -4.23 -15.62
CA ALA A 58 0.04 -3.22 -14.89
C ALA A 58 -0.85 -3.82 -13.79
N GLY A 59 -1.52 -4.94 -14.08
CA GLY A 59 -2.28 -5.68 -13.06
C GLY A 59 -1.41 -6.17 -11.91
N ALA A 60 -0.24 -6.76 -12.21
CA ALA A 60 0.71 -7.20 -11.19
C ALA A 60 1.27 -6.04 -10.36
N ASP A 61 1.58 -4.90 -11.00
CA ASP A 61 2.05 -3.69 -10.33
C ASP A 61 0.97 -3.12 -9.38
N VAL A 62 -0.30 -3.09 -9.79
CA VAL A 62 -1.42 -2.67 -8.94
C VAL A 62 -1.55 -3.57 -7.71
N ILE A 63 -1.51 -4.89 -7.89
CA ILE A 63 -1.58 -5.83 -6.75
C ILE A 63 -0.40 -5.61 -5.79
N THR A 64 0.81 -5.42 -6.33
CA THR A 64 2.02 -5.17 -5.55
C THR A 64 1.90 -3.88 -4.72
N LEU A 65 1.39 -2.80 -5.33
CA LEU A 65 1.19 -1.51 -4.65
C LEU A 65 0.14 -1.59 -3.54
N LEU A 66 -0.99 -2.26 -3.80
CA LEU A 66 -2.05 -2.44 -2.82
C LEU A 66 -1.58 -3.31 -1.64
N TYR A 67 -0.84 -4.39 -1.93
CA TYR A 67 -0.28 -5.27 -0.92
C TYR A 67 0.74 -4.54 -0.04
N GLY A 68 1.69 -3.82 -0.65
CA GLY A 68 2.67 -3.00 0.06
C GLY A 68 2.01 -1.93 0.93
N SER A 69 0.96 -1.27 0.41
CA SER A 69 0.19 -0.27 1.18
C SER A 69 -0.38 -0.86 2.48
N ALA A 70 -1.10 -1.99 2.37
CA ALA A 70 -1.72 -2.62 3.52
C ALA A 70 -0.69 -3.20 4.49
N GLN A 71 0.43 -3.74 3.98
CA GLN A 71 1.50 -4.25 4.83
C GLN A 71 2.17 -3.12 5.62
N THR A 72 2.56 -2.03 4.96
CA THR A 72 3.15 -0.85 5.62
C THR A 72 2.21 -0.27 6.66
N GLN A 73 0.91 -0.18 6.35
CA GLN A 73 -0.11 0.30 7.27
C GLN A 73 -0.19 -0.57 8.54
N LEU A 74 -0.15 -1.91 8.40
CA LEU A 74 -0.17 -2.83 9.54
C LEU A 74 1.11 -2.80 10.36
N THR A 75 2.28 -2.75 9.72
CA THR A 75 3.58 -2.67 10.40
C THR A 75 3.65 -1.41 11.25
N LEU A 76 3.31 -0.25 10.68
CA LEU A 76 3.30 1.02 11.40
C LEU A 76 2.25 1.06 12.51
N CYS A 77 1.09 0.42 12.33
CA CYS A 77 0.11 0.26 13.41
C CYS A 77 0.61 -0.57 14.60
N ARG A 78 1.62 -1.44 14.41
CA ARG A 78 2.19 -2.31 15.45
C ARG A 78 3.42 -1.70 16.11
N GLU A 79 4.27 -1.04 15.34
CA GLU A 79 5.57 -0.54 15.81
C GLU A 79 5.48 0.80 16.55
N LEU A 80 4.46 1.62 16.26
CA LEU A 80 4.36 2.95 16.86
C LEU A 80 3.69 2.89 18.25
N PRO A 81 4.40 3.26 19.33
CA PRO A 81 3.92 3.14 20.70
C PRO A 81 2.68 3.99 20.92
N LEU A 82 1.62 3.41 21.49
CA LEU A 82 0.40 4.13 21.88
C LEU A 82 0.77 5.39 22.70
N PRO A 83 0.12 6.54 22.48
CA PRO A 83 0.38 7.71 23.29
C PRO A 83 0.15 7.39 24.78
N PRO A 84 0.97 7.95 25.68
CA PRO A 84 0.97 7.63 27.11
C PRO A 84 -0.27 8.18 27.85
N HIS A 85 -1.10 8.98 27.17
CA HIS A 85 -2.31 9.58 27.73
C HIS A 85 -3.53 8.73 27.40
N ASP A 86 -4.53 8.78 28.29
CA ASP A 86 -5.74 7.97 28.24
C ASP A 86 -6.33 7.97 26.82
N PRO A 87 -6.24 6.86 26.07
CA PRO A 87 -6.49 6.88 24.65
C PRO A 87 -7.97 7.17 24.46
N CYS A 88 -8.28 8.34 23.87
CA CYS A 88 -9.62 8.69 23.47
C CYS A 88 -10.25 7.49 22.75
N ARG A 89 -11.51 7.14 23.06
CA ARG A 89 -12.19 5.98 22.43
C ARG A 89 -12.11 6.01 20.89
N LEU A 90 -12.09 7.20 20.29
CA LEU A 90 -11.91 7.39 18.85
C LEU A 90 -10.55 6.90 18.35
N TYR A 91 -9.49 7.06 19.14
CA TYR A 91 -8.14 6.60 18.80
C TYR A 91 -8.06 5.06 18.77
N LEU A 92 -8.56 4.39 19.81
CA LEU A 92 -8.62 2.92 19.84
C LEU A 92 -9.49 2.38 18.70
N THR A 93 -10.63 3.01 18.45
CA THR A 93 -11.55 2.61 17.38
C THR A 93 -10.90 2.80 16.00
N GLY A 94 -10.24 3.94 15.77
CA GLY A 94 -9.53 4.21 14.52
C GLY A 94 -8.39 3.23 14.27
N GLN A 95 -7.59 2.93 15.30
CA GLN A 95 -6.51 1.95 15.19
C GLN A 95 -7.02 0.53 14.92
N GLN A 96 -8.09 0.11 15.60
CA GLN A 96 -8.71 -1.20 15.37
C GLN A 96 -9.31 -1.31 13.96
N LEU A 97 -9.98 -0.26 13.49
CA LEU A 97 -10.53 -0.21 12.14
C LEU A 97 -9.40 -0.28 11.10
N GLN A 98 -8.33 0.49 11.31
CA GLN A 98 -7.15 0.49 10.46
C GLN A 98 -6.49 -0.89 10.38
N GLN A 99 -6.33 -1.57 11.52
CA GLN A 99 -5.78 -2.92 11.58
C GLN A 99 -6.68 -3.95 10.89
N ARG A 100 -7.99 -3.91 11.14
CA ARG A 100 -8.94 -4.85 10.50
C ARG A 100 -8.99 -4.65 8.99
N SER A 101 -9.09 -3.41 8.53
CA SER A 101 -9.11 -3.08 7.10
C SER A 101 -7.82 -3.52 6.41
N GLY A 102 -6.66 -3.26 7.02
CA GLY A 102 -5.37 -3.72 6.49
C GLY A 102 -5.29 -5.25 6.39
N GLN A 103 -5.75 -5.98 7.41
CA GLN A 103 -5.78 -7.45 7.40
C GLN A 103 -6.71 -8.01 6.33
N HIS A 104 -7.93 -7.48 6.22
CA HIS A 104 -8.89 -7.90 5.20
C HIS A 104 -8.37 -7.64 3.79
N LEU A 105 -7.74 -6.48 3.57
CA LEU A 105 -7.20 -6.13 2.26
C LEU A 105 -6.04 -7.04 1.86
N LEU A 106 -5.11 -7.35 2.79
CA LEU A 106 -4.04 -8.32 2.53
C LEU A 106 -4.60 -9.72 2.22
N HIS A 107 -5.55 -10.20 3.02
CA HIS A 107 -6.13 -11.51 2.82
C HIS A 107 -6.84 -11.61 1.46
N GLY A 108 -7.63 -10.59 1.10
CA GLY A 108 -8.32 -10.52 -0.19
C GLY A 108 -7.34 -10.46 -1.38
N LEU A 109 -6.25 -9.71 -1.26
CA LEU A 109 -5.23 -9.65 -2.32
C LEU A 109 -4.49 -10.99 -2.48
N VAL A 110 -4.18 -11.68 -1.39
CA VAL A 110 -3.57 -13.02 -1.45
C VAL A 110 -4.52 -14.02 -2.09
N GLU A 111 -5.80 -13.97 -1.73
CA GLU A 111 -6.84 -14.83 -2.33
C GLU A 111 -7.00 -14.57 -3.83
N MET A 112 -7.03 -13.29 -4.23
CA MET A 112 -7.05 -12.90 -5.63
C MET A 112 -5.79 -13.36 -6.38
N GLY A 113 -4.62 -13.29 -5.75
CA GLY A 113 -3.39 -13.84 -6.32
C GLY A 113 -3.47 -15.35 -6.54
N ARG A 114 -4.07 -16.09 -5.60
CA ARG A 114 -4.26 -17.55 -5.74
C ARG A 114 -5.25 -17.90 -6.85
N THR A 115 -6.31 -17.11 -7.05
CA THR A 115 -7.30 -17.38 -8.12
C THR A 115 -6.74 -17.06 -9.49
N LEU A 116 -5.91 -16.01 -9.63
CA LEU A 116 -5.28 -15.64 -10.89
C LEU A 116 -4.14 -16.60 -11.33
N LEU A 117 -3.61 -17.42 -10.43
CA LEU A 117 -2.57 -18.42 -10.70
C LEU A 117 -3.12 -19.82 -11.02
N ARG A 118 -4.43 -20.04 -10.87
CA ARG A 118 -5.12 -21.29 -11.26
C ARG A 118 -5.63 -21.19 -12.69
#